data_AF-A0A8J2MQL7-F1
#
_entry.id   AF-A0A8J2MQL7-F1
#
_cell.length_a   1.000
_cell.length_b   1.000
_cell.length_c   1.000
_cell.angle_alpha   90.00
_cell.angle_beta   90.00
_cell.angle_gamma   90.00
#
_symmetry.space_group_name_H-M   'P 1'
#
loop_
_entity.id
_entity.type
_entity.pdbx_description
1 polymer ?
#
loop_
_entity_poly.entity_id
_entity_poly.type
_entity_poly.pdbx_seq_one_letter_code
_entity_poly.pdbx_strand_id
1 'polypeptide(L)'
;MPRRRKVSRNKSAVNSRLSSEEPTRMSENRRESVEADEPPVPNHVDKNSSTSNGKTDVHELDYEENELEQLIITRLFNDIRFSDDVVSVLPDRSWAIHCTEEPVKRIVVSEISMVNFHGRGFEPFYVKQVNNNLYKPAYIKSITDFESLLDYVSGVKLCAGGPEFTKYSNVSPECAYKDPYSKWRHNLCTLEVHDADVCEACESLDEILKRHSQRTKSPLKSRNNVVATKRKKF
;
A
#
# COMPACT_ATOMS: atom_id res chain seq x y z
N MET A 1 -47.60 -7.57 -43.28
CA MET A 1 -48.22 -6.87 -42.14
C MET A 1 -47.70 -7.47 -40.82
N PRO A 2 -46.64 -6.95 -40.19
CA PRO A 2 -46.12 -7.51 -38.94
C PRO A 2 -46.79 -6.86 -37.72
N ARG A 3 -47.24 -7.70 -36.77
CA ARG A 3 -47.92 -7.30 -35.53
C ARG A 3 -46.95 -6.65 -34.54
N ARG A 4 -47.24 -5.40 -34.15
CA ARG A 4 -46.54 -4.68 -33.07
C ARG A 4 -46.80 -5.34 -31.71
N ARG A 5 -45.74 -5.74 -31.00
CA ARG A 5 -45.78 -6.11 -29.58
C ARG A 5 -45.79 -4.84 -28.71
N LYS A 6 -46.76 -4.73 -27.81
CA LYS A 6 -46.83 -3.68 -26.78
C LYS A 6 -45.97 -4.12 -25.58
N VAL A 7 -45.02 -3.27 -25.18
CA VAL A 7 -44.23 -3.43 -23.95
C VAL A 7 -44.89 -2.61 -22.85
N SER A 8 -45.26 -3.26 -21.74
CA SER A 8 -45.80 -2.59 -20.55
C SER A 8 -44.67 -2.03 -19.69
N ARG A 9 -44.73 -0.72 -19.39
CA ARG A 9 -43.85 -0.06 -18.42
C ARG A 9 -44.42 -0.23 -17.02
N ASN A 10 -43.67 -0.87 -16.13
CA ASN A 10 -43.92 -0.80 -14.69
C ASN A 10 -43.27 0.48 -14.13
N LYS A 11 -44.06 1.29 -13.44
CA LYS A 11 -43.63 2.46 -12.67
C LYS A 11 -43.39 2.01 -11.23
N SER A 12 -42.15 2.10 -10.76
CA SER A 12 -41.82 1.98 -9.34
C SER A 12 -41.55 3.38 -8.79
N ALA A 13 -42.39 3.83 -7.86
CA ALA A 13 -42.19 5.06 -7.11
C ALA A 13 -41.22 4.80 -5.96
N VAL A 14 -40.13 5.58 -5.89
CA VAL A 14 -39.21 5.58 -4.75
C VAL A 14 -39.30 6.93 -4.07
N ASN A 15 -39.81 6.91 -2.83
CA ASN A 15 -39.85 8.03 -1.90
C ASN A 15 -38.46 8.18 -1.27
N SER A 16 -37.76 9.28 -1.52
CA SER A 16 -36.56 9.68 -0.79
C SER A 16 -36.88 10.87 0.12
N ARG A 17 -37.03 10.61 1.42
CA ARG A 17 -36.99 11.64 2.47
C ARG A 17 -35.54 12.06 2.69
N LEU A 18 -35.22 13.29 2.33
CA LEU A 18 -34.01 13.99 2.77
C LEU A 18 -34.25 14.53 4.17
N SER A 19 -33.46 14.10 5.14
CA SER A 19 -33.29 14.73 6.44
C SER A 19 -31.91 15.35 6.51
N SER A 20 -31.87 16.67 6.57
CA SER A 20 -30.73 17.53 6.82
C SER A 20 -30.40 17.53 8.31
N GLU A 21 -29.16 17.22 8.68
CA GLU A 21 -28.62 17.49 10.01
C GLU A 21 -27.36 18.36 9.91
N GLU A 22 -27.31 19.36 10.78
CA GLU A 22 -26.36 20.47 10.88
C GLU A 22 -24.96 20.05 11.38
N PRO A 23 -23.92 20.88 11.17
CA PRO A 23 -22.58 20.61 11.68
C PRO A 23 -22.38 21.13 13.12
N THR A 24 -22.07 20.21 14.03
CA THR A 24 -21.68 20.49 15.42
C THR A 24 -20.23 20.99 15.50
N ARG A 25 -20.07 22.19 16.07
CA ARG A 25 -18.79 22.82 16.47
C ARG A 25 -17.95 21.88 17.36
N MET A 26 -16.70 21.67 16.96
CA MET A 26 -15.67 21.05 17.81
C MET A 26 -14.82 22.13 18.49
N SER A 27 -14.75 22.03 19.82
CA SER A 27 -14.00 22.88 20.74
C SER A 27 -12.50 22.55 20.74
N GLU A 28 -11.66 23.60 20.75
CA GLU A 28 -10.21 23.54 20.92
C GLU A 28 -9.82 23.08 22.34
N ASN A 29 -9.12 21.95 22.45
CA ASN A 29 -8.44 21.55 23.67
C ASN A 29 -6.95 21.89 23.56
N ARG A 30 -6.59 22.97 24.25
CA ARG A 30 -5.23 23.43 24.57
C ARG A 30 -4.54 22.38 25.46
N ARG A 31 -3.52 21.70 24.94
CA ARG A 31 -2.61 20.85 25.73
C ARG A 31 -1.45 21.69 26.26
N GLU A 32 -1.31 21.73 27.57
CA GLU A 32 -0.09 22.15 28.28
C GLU A 32 1.05 21.20 27.96
N SER A 33 2.18 21.78 27.55
CA SER A 33 3.47 21.12 27.38
C SER A 33 4.12 20.97 28.75
N VAL A 34 4.46 19.73 29.12
CA VAL A 34 5.31 19.44 30.29
C VAL A 34 6.70 19.13 29.74
N GLU A 35 7.66 20.02 30.00
CA GLU A 35 9.08 19.80 29.74
C GLU A 35 9.59 18.67 30.64
N ALA A 36 10.32 17.72 30.06
CA ALA A 36 11.01 16.66 30.78
C ALA A 36 12.51 16.95 30.78
N ASP A 37 13.08 17.05 31.99
CA ASP A 37 14.51 17.15 32.27
C ASP A 37 15.32 16.03 31.61
N GLU A 38 16.33 16.41 30.83
CA GLU A 38 17.37 15.50 30.35
C GLU A 38 18.46 15.30 31.43
N PRO A 39 18.92 14.06 31.68
CA PRO A 39 20.04 13.79 32.57
C PRO A 39 21.41 14.06 31.90
N PRO A 40 22.43 14.44 32.68
CA PRO A 40 23.75 14.81 32.17
C PRO A 40 24.56 13.61 31.67
N VAL A 41 25.19 13.78 30.50
CA VAL A 41 26.10 12.80 29.87
C VAL A 41 27.49 12.86 30.54
N PRO A 42 28.12 11.72 30.89
CA PRO A 42 29.47 11.71 31.44
C PRO A 42 30.54 11.88 30.35
N ASN A 43 31.40 12.88 30.52
CA ASN A 43 32.65 13.04 29.80
C ASN A 43 33.63 11.91 30.14
N HIS A 44 34.11 11.17 29.14
CA HIS A 44 35.22 10.24 29.31
C HIS A 44 36.31 10.46 28.25
N VAL A 45 37.29 11.26 28.68
CA VAL A 45 38.76 11.13 28.55
C VAL A 45 39.32 10.39 27.32
N ASP A 46 40.11 11.16 26.57
CA ASP A 46 41.03 10.79 25.51
C ASP A 46 41.99 9.64 25.85
N LYS A 47 42.24 8.76 24.87
CA LYS A 47 43.51 8.01 24.79
C LYS A 47 43.86 7.65 23.35
N ASN A 48 44.94 8.29 22.90
CA ASN A 48 45.66 8.07 21.66
C ASN A 48 46.01 6.59 21.43
N SER A 49 45.75 6.08 20.23
CA SER A 49 46.58 5.04 19.62
C SER A 49 46.72 5.27 18.12
N SER A 50 47.97 5.53 17.75
CA SER A 50 48.50 5.70 16.42
C SER A 50 47.96 4.65 15.46
N THR A 51 47.35 5.09 14.36
CA THR A 51 47.15 4.24 13.18
C THR A 51 47.73 4.95 11.97
N SER A 52 48.69 4.27 11.35
CA SER A 52 49.47 4.72 10.21
C SER A 52 48.58 5.09 9.02
N ASN A 53 48.84 6.27 8.47
CA ASN A 53 48.32 6.76 7.20
C ASN A 53 48.69 5.82 6.04
N GLY A 54 47.77 4.92 5.69
CA GLY A 54 47.67 4.30 4.37
C GLY A 54 46.45 4.86 3.68
N LYS A 55 46.55 6.10 3.16
CA LYS A 55 45.52 6.75 2.36
C LYS A 55 45.56 6.13 0.97
N THR A 56 45.08 4.90 0.83
CA THR A 56 44.84 4.29 -0.47
C THR A 56 43.59 4.96 -1.02
N ASP A 57 43.75 5.64 -2.15
CA ASP A 57 42.68 6.30 -2.89
C ASP A 57 41.76 5.20 -3.47
N VAL A 58 40.73 4.79 -2.72
CA VAL A 58 39.82 3.68 -3.10
C VAL A 58 38.61 4.18 -3.89
N HIS A 59 38.61 5.42 -4.36
CA HIS A 59 37.42 6.07 -4.92
C HIS A 59 37.28 5.93 -6.46
N GLU A 60 38.20 5.23 -7.13
CA GLU A 60 38.25 5.17 -8.59
C GLU A 60 37.64 3.89 -9.21
N LEU A 61 37.24 2.91 -8.40
CA LEU A 61 36.71 1.62 -8.92
C LEU A 61 35.18 1.56 -9.08
N ASP A 62 34.42 2.53 -8.56
CA ASP A 62 32.94 2.48 -8.57
C ASP A 62 32.30 3.07 -9.84
N TYR A 63 33.09 3.72 -10.71
CA TYR A 63 32.55 4.42 -11.88
C TYR A 63 32.41 3.53 -13.13
N GLU A 64 33.32 2.59 -13.38
CA GLU A 64 33.28 1.76 -14.59
C GLU A 64 32.14 0.73 -14.59
N GLU A 65 31.78 0.20 -13.42
CA GLU A 65 30.70 -0.79 -13.29
C GLU A 65 29.33 -0.21 -13.70
N ASN A 66 29.14 1.09 -13.47
CA ASN A 66 27.92 1.82 -13.81
C ASN A 66 27.75 2.05 -15.33
N GLU A 67 28.84 2.24 -16.08
CA GLU A 67 28.77 2.45 -17.54
C GLU A 67 28.36 1.18 -18.29
N LEU A 68 28.93 0.04 -17.90
CA LEU A 68 28.59 -1.25 -18.50
C LEU A 68 27.13 -1.63 -18.21
N GLU A 69 26.67 -1.41 -16.98
CA GLU A 69 25.26 -1.65 -16.61
C GLU A 69 24.32 -0.77 -17.46
N GLN A 70 24.63 0.51 -17.64
CA GLN A 70 23.86 1.40 -18.51
C GLN A 70 23.84 0.96 -19.97
N LEU A 71 24.96 0.45 -20.50
CA LEU A 71 25.03 -0.08 -21.86
C LEU A 71 24.13 -1.31 -22.03
N ILE A 72 24.15 -2.24 -21.06
CA ILE A 72 23.33 -3.45 -21.07
C ILE A 72 21.84 -3.08 -21.04
N ILE A 73 21.43 -2.18 -20.15
CA ILE A 73 20.04 -1.71 -20.06
C ILE A 73 19.62 -1.03 -21.37
N THR A 74 20.49 -0.20 -21.94
CA THR A 74 20.19 0.51 -23.19
C THR A 74 20.04 -0.45 -24.36
N ARG A 75 20.86 -1.50 -24.42
CA ARG A 75 20.72 -2.57 -25.42
C ARG A 75 19.40 -3.31 -25.24
N LEU A 76 19.10 -3.76 -24.03
CA LEU A 76 17.84 -4.42 -23.72
C LEU A 76 16.63 -3.55 -24.06
N PHE A 77 16.70 -2.24 -23.79
CA PHE A 77 15.67 -1.27 -24.19
C PHE A 77 15.46 -1.24 -25.69
N ASN A 78 16.55 -1.19 -26.46
CA ASN A 78 16.46 -1.18 -27.91
C ASN A 78 15.92 -2.51 -28.45
N ASP A 79 16.33 -3.62 -27.85
CA ASP A 79 15.86 -4.95 -28.20
C ASP A 79 14.34 -5.06 -27.95
N ILE A 80 13.85 -4.64 -26.78
CA ILE A 80 12.41 -4.67 -26.45
C ILE A 80 11.59 -3.73 -27.34
N ARG A 81 12.11 -2.54 -27.67
CA ARG A 81 11.35 -1.49 -28.34
C ARG A 81 11.37 -1.54 -29.86
N PHE A 82 12.52 -1.88 -30.44
CA PHE A 82 12.79 -1.67 -31.86
C PHE A 82 13.22 -2.94 -32.61
N SER A 83 13.48 -4.04 -31.90
CA SER A 83 13.86 -5.28 -32.57
C SER A 83 12.63 -6.01 -33.10
N ASP A 84 12.62 -6.27 -34.41
CA ASP A 84 11.64 -7.17 -35.02
C ASP A 84 11.94 -8.65 -34.67
N ASP A 85 13.16 -8.95 -34.26
CA ASP A 85 13.63 -10.30 -33.95
C ASP A 85 13.35 -10.72 -32.49
N VAL A 86 13.06 -9.76 -31.61
CA VAL A 86 12.84 -10.00 -30.17
C VAL A 86 11.41 -9.61 -29.80
N VAL A 87 10.53 -10.61 -29.73
CA VAL A 87 9.16 -10.43 -29.25
C VAL A 87 9.10 -10.79 -27.78
N SER A 88 8.92 -9.80 -26.91
CA SER A 88 8.69 -10.04 -25.48
C SER A 88 7.33 -10.70 -25.27
N VAL A 89 7.32 -11.81 -24.52
CA VAL A 89 6.09 -12.45 -24.04
C VAL A 89 5.67 -11.78 -22.74
N LEU A 90 4.54 -11.08 -22.78
CA LEU A 90 3.93 -10.53 -21.58
C LEU A 90 3.07 -11.59 -20.88
N PRO A 91 2.90 -11.52 -19.54
CA PRO A 91 2.16 -12.53 -18.78
C PRO A 91 0.74 -12.77 -19.30
N ASP A 92 0.01 -11.70 -19.66
CA ASP A 92 -1.29 -11.77 -20.33
C ASP A 92 -1.61 -10.46 -21.09
N ARG A 93 -2.85 -10.33 -21.59
CA ARG A 93 -3.32 -9.20 -22.40
C ARG A 93 -3.60 -7.91 -21.61
N SER A 94 -3.59 -7.96 -20.28
CA SER A 94 -3.72 -6.78 -19.41
C SER A 94 -2.40 -6.05 -19.24
N TRP A 95 -1.27 -6.71 -19.53
CA TRP A 95 0.05 -6.12 -19.47
C TRP A 95 0.37 -5.32 -20.73
N ALA A 96 1.06 -4.20 -20.55
CA ALA A 96 1.58 -3.38 -21.63
C ALA A 96 2.96 -2.80 -21.29
N ILE A 97 3.77 -2.61 -22.33
CA ILE A 97 5.05 -1.93 -22.26
C ILE A 97 4.85 -0.50 -22.72
N HIS A 98 5.12 0.45 -21.83
CA HIS A 98 5.16 1.87 -22.12
C HIS A 98 6.60 2.34 -22.13
N CYS A 99 6.89 3.32 -22.96
CA CYS A 99 8.15 4.01 -22.93
C CYS A 99 7.93 5.47 -22.59
N THR A 100 8.63 5.99 -21.60
CA THR A 100 8.61 7.43 -21.32
C THR A 100 9.45 8.17 -22.36
N GLU A 101 8.99 9.37 -22.72
CA GLU A 101 9.73 10.29 -23.58
C GLU A 101 10.85 11.00 -22.79
N GLU A 102 11.61 11.84 -23.49
CA GLU A 102 12.72 12.62 -22.93
C GLU A 102 12.30 13.46 -21.70
N PRO A 103 13.22 13.71 -20.73
CA PRO A 103 14.68 13.55 -20.81
C PRO A 103 15.22 12.18 -20.36
N VAL A 104 14.41 11.32 -19.73
CA VAL A 104 14.85 10.00 -19.27
C VAL A 104 13.99 8.93 -19.93
N LYS A 105 14.57 8.25 -20.92
CA LYS A 105 13.94 7.09 -21.56
C LYS A 105 13.87 5.96 -20.54
N ARG A 106 12.66 5.51 -20.21
CA ARG A 106 12.41 4.37 -19.30
C ARG A 106 11.44 3.41 -19.94
N ILE A 107 11.66 2.13 -19.69
CA ILE A 107 10.63 1.12 -19.89
C ILE A 107 9.79 1.10 -18.63
N VAL A 108 8.48 1.20 -18.81
CA VAL A 108 7.49 1.01 -17.78
C VAL A 108 6.63 -0.15 -18.23
N VAL A 109 6.64 -1.24 -17.47
CA VAL A 109 5.79 -2.38 -17.77
C VAL A 109 4.69 -2.39 -16.74
N SER A 110 3.44 -2.33 -17.20
CA SER A 110 2.31 -2.22 -16.28
C SER A 110 1.17 -3.13 -16.65
N GLU A 111 0.55 -3.68 -15.62
CA GLU A 111 -0.76 -4.31 -15.68
C GLU A 111 -1.82 -3.21 -15.68
N ILE A 112 -2.66 -3.15 -16.71
CA ILE A 112 -3.67 -2.12 -16.91
C ILE A 112 -5.06 -2.74 -16.83
N SER A 113 -5.91 -2.14 -15.99
CA SER A 113 -7.35 -2.41 -15.98
C SER A 113 -8.10 -1.20 -16.51
N MET A 114 -9.16 -1.42 -17.28
CA MET A 114 -10.02 -0.34 -17.78
C MET A 114 -11.19 -0.15 -16.83
N VAL A 115 -11.22 0.96 -16.10
CA VAL A 115 -12.23 1.24 -15.07
C VAL A 115 -13.20 2.31 -15.57
N ASN A 116 -14.50 2.07 -15.38
CA ASN A 116 -15.54 3.05 -15.73
C ASN A 116 -15.78 4.01 -14.58
N PHE A 117 -15.25 5.23 -14.69
CA PHE A 117 -15.46 6.26 -13.67
C PHE A 117 -16.75 7.03 -13.92
N HIS A 118 -17.79 6.69 -13.15
CA HIS A 118 -19.03 7.46 -13.05
C HIS A 118 -19.71 7.73 -14.41
N GLY A 119 -19.59 6.81 -15.36
CA GLY A 119 -20.21 6.94 -16.68
C GLY A 119 -19.50 7.92 -17.63
N ARG A 120 -18.31 8.40 -17.28
CA ARG A 120 -17.51 9.30 -18.16
C ARG A 120 -16.70 8.58 -19.22
N GLY A 121 -16.68 7.24 -19.19
CA GLY A 121 -15.89 6.42 -20.09
C GLY A 121 -14.99 5.47 -19.32
N PHE A 122 -14.19 4.70 -20.07
CA PHE A 122 -13.16 3.84 -19.49
C PHE A 122 -11.84 4.58 -19.43
N GLU A 123 -11.24 4.64 -18.25
CA GLU A 123 -9.90 5.18 -18.04
C GLU A 123 -8.95 4.05 -17.64
N PRO A 124 -7.69 4.09 -18.11
CA PRO A 124 -6.69 3.12 -17.71
C PRO A 124 -6.34 3.31 -16.22
N PHE A 125 -6.42 2.22 -15.47
CA PHE A 125 -6.00 2.12 -14.08
C PHE A 125 -4.82 1.17 -13.99
N TYR A 126 -3.68 1.68 -13.53
CA TYR A 126 -2.44 0.93 -13.44
C TYR A 126 -2.43 0.09 -12.16
N VAL A 127 -2.51 -1.23 -12.32
CA VAL A 127 -2.64 -2.22 -11.24
C VAL A 127 -1.27 -2.56 -10.66
N LYS A 128 -0.31 -2.88 -11.54
CA LYS A 128 1.11 -3.09 -11.19
C LYS A 128 1.97 -2.25 -12.11
N GLN A 129 3.07 -1.74 -11.59
CA GLN A 129 4.03 -1.00 -12.39
C GLN A 129 5.45 -1.41 -12.04
N VAL A 130 6.16 -1.96 -13.02
CA VAL A 130 7.60 -2.22 -12.94
C VAL A 130 8.31 -1.05 -13.61
N ASN A 131 8.99 -0.25 -12.79
CA ASN A 131 9.89 0.79 -13.27
C ASN A 131 11.34 0.33 -13.07
N ASN A 132 12.21 0.67 -14.03
CA ASN A 132 13.66 0.39 -13.96
C ASN A 132 14.36 0.98 -12.71
N ASN A 133 13.69 1.82 -11.92
CA ASN A 133 14.23 2.39 -10.70
C ASN A 133 13.96 1.53 -9.45
N LEU A 134 12.99 0.60 -9.50
CA LEU A 134 12.56 -0.21 -8.34
C LEU A 134 13.32 -1.53 -8.21
N TYR A 135 13.88 -2.02 -9.31
CA TYR A 135 14.70 -3.23 -9.34
C TYR A 135 16.12 -2.83 -9.73
N LYS A 136 17.11 -3.26 -8.95
CA LYS A 136 18.52 -3.07 -9.31
C LYS A 136 18.72 -3.65 -10.73
N PRO A 137 19.06 -2.82 -11.73
CA PRO A 137 19.13 -3.27 -13.11
C PRO A 137 20.15 -4.38 -13.34
N ALA A 138 21.14 -4.50 -12.44
CA ALA A 138 22.17 -5.53 -12.42
C ALA A 138 21.69 -6.98 -12.62
N TYR A 139 20.42 -7.29 -12.35
CA TYR A 139 19.85 -8.63 -12.52
C TYR A 139 19.24 -8.90 -13.90
N ILE A 140 18.98 -7.88 -14.73
CA ILE A 140 18.32 -8.04 -16.03
C ILE A 140 19.35 -7.91 -17.14
N LYS A 141 19.86 -9.05 -17.65
CA LYS A 141 20.92 -9.07 -18.68
C LYS A 141 20.41 -9.51 -20.05
N SER A 142 19.22 -10.09 -20.09
CA SER A 142 18.60 -10.66 -21.29
C SER A 142 17.10 -10.45 -21.30
N ILE A 143 16.47 -10.67 -22.46
CA ILE A 143 15.02 -10.68 -22.60
C ILE A 143 14.37 -11.73 -21.69
N THR A 144 15.01 -12.89 -21.53
CA THR A 144 14.52 -13.97 -20.67
C THR A 144 14.54 -13.59 -19.20
N ASP A 145 15.57 -12.84 -18.74
CA ASP A 145 15.60 -12.32 -17.37
C ASP A 145 14.47 -11.30 -17.15
N PHE A 146 14.20 -10.47 -18.16
CA PHE A 146 13.12 -9.50 -18.14
C PHE A 146 11.75 -10.19 -18.07
N GLU A 147 11.49 -11.20 -18.91
CA GLU A 147 10.26 -11.99 -18.87
C GLU A 147 10.10 -12.73 -17.53
N SER A 148 11.18 -13.31 -16.99
CA SER A 148 11.18 -13.97 -15.69
C SER A 148 10.82 -13.00 -14.56
N LEU A 149 11.32 -11.75 -14.62
CA LEU A 149 10.94 -10.69 -13.70
C LEU A 149 9.46 -10.33 -13.84
N LEU A 150 8.94 -10.22 -15.07
CA LEU A 150 7.53 -9.92 -15.32
C LEU A 150 6.62 -11.04 -14.80
N ASP A 151 6.97 -12.31 -15.02
CA ASP A 151 6.24 -13.45 -14.48
C ASP A 151 6.25 -13.44 -12.94
N TYR A 152 7.40 -13.13 -12.34
CA TYR A 152 7.48 -12.96 -10.89
C TYR A 152 6.54 -11.86 -10.40
N VAL A 153 6.60 -10.65 -10.98
CA VAL A 153 5.74 -9.53 -10.60
C VAL A 153 4.27 -9.82 -10.88
N SER A 154 3.96 -10.53 -11.96
CA SER A 154 2.61 -11.01 -12.26
C SER A 154 2.09 -11.97 -11.18
N GLY A 155 2.94 -12.87 -10.70
CA GLY A 155 2.62 -13.79 -9.60
C GLY A 155 2.51 -13.12 -8.23
N VAL A 156 3.01 -11.89 -8.06
CA VAL A 156 2.89 -11.13 -6.81
C VAL A 156 1.41 -10.80 -6.57
N LYS A 157 0.83 -11.42 -5.54
CA LYS A 157 -0.56 -11.17 -5.14
C LYS A 157 -0.70 -9.80 -4.49
N LEU A 158 -1.58 -8.98 -5.06
CA LEU A 158 -1.93 -7.68 -4.52
C LEU A 158 -3.00 -7.88 -3.44
N CYS A 159 -3.04 -6.99 -2.44
CA CYS A 159 -3.97 -7.13 -1.32
C CYS A 159 -4.98 -5.99 -1.29
N ALA A 160 -6.27 -6.33 -1.37
CA ALA A 160 -7.39 -5.40 -1.31
C ALA A 160 -7.65 -4.75 0.05
N GLY A 161 -6.79 -4.99 1.03
CA GLY A 161 -6.95 -4.55 2.41
C GLY A 161 -7.92 -5.44 3.18
N GLY A 162 -7.86 -5.35 4.50
CA GLY A 162 -8.76 -6.03 5.43
C GLY A 162 -10.12 -5.34 5.55
N PRO A 163 -10.78 -5.43 6.71
CA PRO A 163 -12.14 -4.90 6.89
C PRO A 163 -12.18 -3.36 6.82
N GLU A 164 -13.37 -2.84 6.52
CA GLU A 164 -13.63 -1.40 6.46
C GLU A 164 -13.27 -0.69 7.78
N PHE A 165 -12.57 0.45 7.70
CA PHE A 165 -12.18 1.24 8.85
C PHE A 165 -13.38 1.66 9.71
N THR A 166 -14.50 2.00 9.05
CA THR A 166 -15.73 2.45 9.72
C THR A 166 -16.31 1.42 10.68
N LYS A 167 -16.08 0.12 10.46
CA LYS A 167 -16.54 -0.97 11.33
C LYS A 167 -15.81 -1.00 12.69
N TYR A 168 -14.57 -0.51 12.74
CA TYR A 168 -13.70 -0.55 13.92
C TYR A 168 -12.98 0.78 14.18
N SER A 169 -13.67 1.89 13.96
CA SER A 169 -13.09 3.24 14.01
C SER A 169 -12.57 3.67 15.39
N ASN A 170 -13.01 3.00 16.45
CA ASN A 170 -12.59 3.23 17.83
C ASN A 170 -11.42 2.34 18.29
N VAL A 171 -10.81 1.58 17.37
CA VAL A 171 -9.71 0.67 17.65
C VAL A 171 -8.43 1.19 16.99
N SER A 172 -7.31 1.12 17.69
CA SER A 172 -5.98 1.49 17.19
C SER A 172 -5.00 0.34 17.43
N PRO A 173 -4.99 -0.70 16.59
CA PRO A 173 -4.04 -1.80 16.73
C PRO A 173 -2.62 -1.35 16.32
N GLU A 174 -1.59 -1.90 16.96
CA GLU A 174 -0.19 -1.62 16.59
C GLU A 174 0.22 -2.34 15.30
N CYS A 175 -0.44 -3.45 14.96
CA CYS A 175 -0.12 -4.29 13.81
C CYS A 175 -0.79 -3.85 12.50
N ALA A 176 -1.63 -2.81 12.53
CA ALA A 176 -2.35 -2.37 11.34
C ALA A 176 -2.54 -0.85 11.30
N TYR A 177 -2.70 -0.34 10.08
CA TYR A 177 -2.96 1.06 9.78
C TYR A 177 -4.21 1.21 8.92
N LYS A 178 -4.75 2.44 8.88
CA LYS A 178 -5.82 2.82 7.96
C LYS A 178 -5.20 3.22 6.62
N ASP A 179 -5.60 2.56 5.55
CA ASP A 179 -5.14 2.89 4.20
C ASP A 179 -5.92 4.08 3.58
N PRO A 180 -5.48 4.62 2.42
CA PRO A 180 -6.17 5.71 1.73
C PRO A 180 -7.60 5.37 1.29
N TYR A 181 -7.91 4.09 1.09
CA TYR A 181 -9.22 3.58 0.69
C TYR A 181 -10.15 3.31 1.88
N SER A 182 -9.77 3.76 3.08
CA SER A 182 -10.53 3.55 4.31
C SER A 182 -10.73 2.09 4.71
N LYS A 183 -9.77 1.22 4.39
CA LYS A 183 -9.69 -0.14 4.92
C LYS A 183 -8.56 -0.29 5.93
N TRP A 184 -8.68 -1.29 6.79
CA TRP A 184 -7.61 -1.70 7.69
C TRP A 184 -6.58 -2.54 6.96
N ARG A 185 -5.30 -2.25 7.16
CA ARG A 185 -4.20 -2.93 6.48
C ARG A 185 -3.12 -3.36 7.45
N HIS A 186 -2.64 -4.59 7.31
CA HIS A 186 -1.61 -5.12 8.20
C HIS A 186 -0.27 -4.48 7.84
N ASN A 187 0.57 -4.14 8.82
CA ASN A 187 1.87 -3.48 8.57
C ASN A 187 2.84 -4.33 7.73
N LEU A 188 2.66 -5.65 7.75
CA LEU A 188 3.42 -6.60 6.92
C LEU A 188 2.87 -6.73 5.49
N CYS A 189 1.74 -6.09 5.19
CA CYS A 189 1.17 -6.11 3.86
C CYS A 189 1.90 -5.09 2.99
N THR A 190 2.60 -5.57 1.98
CA THR A 190 3.50 -4.73 1.16
C THR A 190 2.86 -4.17 -0.11
N LEU A 191 1.64 -4.57 -0.47
CA LEU A 191 1.13 -4.41 -1.86
C LEU A 191 -0.32 -3.92 -1.96
N GLU A 192 -0.53 -2.62 -2.19
CA GLU A 192 -1.85 -1.95 -2.20
C GLU A 192 -2.51 -1.97 -3.59
N VAL A 193 -3.68 -2.61 -3.75
CA VAL A 193 -4.52 -2.48 -4.97
C VAL A 193 -6.02 -2.61 -4.63
N HIS A 194 -6.88 -1.95 -5.42
CA HIS A 194 -8.34 -2.03 -5.34
C HIS A 194 -8.88 -3.30 -6.05
N ASP A 195 -9.88 -3.97 -5.47
CA ASP A 195 -10.56 -5.17 -6.03
C ASP A 195 -9.71 -6.44 -6.24
N ALA A 196 -8.66 -6.64 -5.44
CA ALA A 196 -7.86 -7.87 -5.42
C ALA A 196 -8.28 -8.87 -4.33
N ASP A 197 -7.62 -10.03 -4.27
CA ASP A 197 -7.70 -10.92 -3.12
C ASP A 197 -7.17 -10.22 -1.84
N VAL A 198 -7.62 -10.67 -0.67
CA VAL A 198 -7.09 -10.19 0.61
C VAL A 198 -6.00 -11.16 1.06
N CYS A 199 -4.82 -10.65 1.42
CA CYS A 199 -3.78 -11.53 1.96
C CYS A 199 -4.17 -12.06 3.35
N GLU A 200 -3.66 -13.23 3.72
CA GLU A 200 -3.95 -13.89 5.00
C GLU A 200 -3.76 -12.97 6.21
N ALA A 201 -2.69 -12.15 6.20
CA ALA A 201 -2.45 -11.17 7.26
C ALA A 201 -3.57 -10.11 7.38
N CYS A 202 -4.07 -9.59 6.25
CA CYS A 202 -5.16 -8.61 6.23
C CYS A 202 -6.52 -9.26 6.50
N GLU A 203 -6.72 -10.52 6.11
CA GLU A 203 -7.93 -11.29 6.41
C GLU A 203 -8.05 -11.54 7.92
N SER A 204 -6.93 -11.87 8.58
CA SER A 204 -6.88 -12.07 10.04
C SER A 204 -7.23 -10.83 10.86
N LEU A 205 -7.18 -9.63 10.25
CA LEU A 205 -7.49 -8.38 10.94
C LEU A 205 -8.93 -8.30 11.42
N ASP A 206 -9.91 -8.91 10.74
CA ASP A 206 -11.30 -8.83 11.20
C ASP A 206 -11.46 -9.45 12.59
N GLU A 207 -10.81 -10.59 12.84
CA GLU A 207 -10.82 -11.23 14.16
C GLU A 207 -10.02 -10.46 15.20
N ILE A 208 -8.85 -9.94 14.82
CA ILE A 208 -7.98 -9.16 15.71
C ILE A 208 -8.70 -7.88 16.15
N LEU A 209 -9.24 -7.13 15.20
CA LEU A 209 -9.98 -5.89 15.46
C LEU A 209 -11.26 -6.16 16.27
N LYS A 210 -11.97 -7.25 15.98
CA LYS A 210 -13.13 -7.67 16.79
C LYS A 210 -12.73 -7.92 18.23
N ARG A 211 -11.63 -8.64 18.50
CA ARG A 211 -11.10 -8.87 19.86
C ARG A 211 -10.72 -7.55 20.56
N HIS A 212 -10.05 -6.63 19.88
CA HIS A 212 -9.72 -5.32 20.44
C HIS A 212 -10.97 -4.47 20.75
N SER A 213 -11.97 -4.49 19.86
CA SER A 213 -13.23 -3.76 20.07
C SER A 213 -14.03 -4.30 21.26
N GLN A 214 -13.92 -5.59 21.56
CA GLN A 214 -14.55 -6.19 22.74
C GLN A 214 -13.84 -5.81 24.04
N ARG A 215 -12.51 -5.69 24.04
CA ARG A 215 -11.73 -5.29 25.22
C ARG A 215 -11.93 -3.82 25.59
N THR A 216 -12.08 -2.95 24.59
CA THR A 216 -12.31 -1.51 24.79
C THR A 216 -13.71 -1.21 25.31
N LYS A 217 -14.68 -2.09 25.03
CA LYS A 217 -15.97 -2.13 25.73
C LYS A 217 -15.75 -2.68 27.14
N SER A 218 -15.02 -1.93 27.97
CA SER A 218 -14.95 -2.25 29.39
C SER A 218 -16.39 -2.39 29.91
N PRO A 219 -16.71 -3.43 30.67
CA PRO A 219 -18.04 -3.59 31.24
C PRO A 219 -18.19 -2.52 32.32
N LEU A 220 -18.61 -1.32 31.90
CA LEU A 220 -18.90 -0.17 32.76
C LEU A 220 -20.03 -0.44 33.78
N LYS A 221 -20.47 -1.68 33.95
CA LYS A 221 -21.72 -2.04 34.64
C LYS A 221 -21.67 -3.25 35.57
N SER A 222 -20.51 -3.63 36.12
CA SER A 222 -20.49 -4.68 37.17
C SER A 222 -19.87 -4.24 38.52
N ARG A 223 -19.87 -2.95 38.85
CA ARG A 223 -19.28 -2.48 40.12
C ARG A 223 -20.27 -2.09 41.24
N ASN A 224 -21.58 -2.30 41.08
CA ASN A 224 -22.58 -1.78 42.03
C ASN A 224 -23.46 -2.82 42.77
N ASN A 225 -23.01 -4.07 42.93
CA ASN A 225 -23.66 -5.00 43.87
C ASN A 225 -22.65 -5.70 44.78
N VAL A 226 -21.73 -4.94 45.39
CA VAL A 226 -21.14 -5.39 46.66
C VAL A 226 -22.24 -5.21 47.70
N VAL A 227 -23.07 -6.24 47.87
CA VAL A 227 -24.02 -6.36 48.97
C VAL A 227 -23.18 -6.25 50.25
N ALA A 228 -23.27 -5.11 50.91
CA ALA A 228 -22.64 -4.89 52.20
C ALA A 228 -23.23 -5.90 53.20
N THR A 229 -22.52 -7.00 53.43
CA THR A 229 -22.83 -7.96 54.48
C THR A 229 -22.60 -7.27 55.82
N LYS A 230 -23.68 -6.78 56.42
CA LYS A 230 -23.71 -6.26 57.79
C LYS A 230 -23.18 -7.34 58.74
N ARG A 231 -21.96 -7.20 59.23
CA ARG A 231 -21.45 -7.99 60.36
C ARG A 231 -22.26 -7.61 61.62
N LYS A 232 -23.01 -8.57 62.16
CA LYS A 232 -23.57 -8.49 63.52
C LYS A 232 -22.41 -8.49 64.52
N LYS A 233 -22.31 -7.44 65.35
CA LYS A 233 -21.49 -7.47 66.56
C LYS A 233 -22.23 -8.30 67.61
N PHE A 234 -21.54 -9.28 68.17
CA PHE A 234 -21.87 -9.93 69.44
C PHE A 234 -21.13 -9.22 70.55
#